data_AF-A0A391NZA0-F1
#
_entry.id   AF-A0A391NZA0-F1
#
_cell.length_a   1.000
_cell.length_b   1.000
_cell.length_c   1.000
_cell.angle_alpha   90.00
_cell.angle_beta   90.00
_cell.angle_gamma   90.00
#
_symmetry.space_group_name_H-M   'P 1'
#
loop_
_entity.id
_entity.type
_entity.pdbx_description
1 polymer ?
#
loop_
_entity_poly.entity_id
_entity_poly.type
_entity_poly.pdbx_seq_one_letter_code
_entity_poly.pdbx_strand_id
1 'polypeptide(L)'
;MALDDLQVDSFKVMDVKRLKGANLSRAVGRIAGRGGKVKFAIENATHTRIILADSTIHVLGAYQNVRVAKDALCDLIRGSPASTVYTRLSQTASRVNARF
;
A
#
# COMPACT_ATOMS: atom_id res chain seq x y z
N MET A 1 25.58 8.40 7.66
CA MET A 1 24.18 8.71 7.33
C MET A 1 23.37 7.53 7.84
N ALA A 2 22.61 7.72 8.92
CA ALA A 2 22.01 6.61 9.68
C ALA A 2 21.10 5.76 8.77
N LEU A 3 21.35 4.46 8.74
CA LEU A 3 20.53 3.48 8.00
C LEU A 3 19.27 3.08 8.79
N ASP A 4 19.02 3.74 9.91
CA ASP A 4 18.16 3.27 10.99
C ASP A 4 16.78 3.95 10.97
N ASP A 5 15.83 3.32 10.28
CA ASP A 5 14.54 2.89 10.86
C ASP A 5 13.70 2.15 9.80
N LEU A 6 14.30 1.12 9.18
CA LEU A 6 13.60 0.30 8.20
C LEU A 6 12.68 -0.69 8.92
N GLN A 7 11.37 -0.46 8.83
CA GLN A 7 10.35 -1.32 9.42
C GLN A 7 9.73 -2.24 8.37
N VAL A 8 9.40 -3.46 8.79
CA VAL A 8 8.51 -4.36 8.04
C VAL A 8 7.19 -4.48 8.79
N ASP A 9 6.10 -4.17 8.10
CA ASP A 9 4.74 -4.35 8.60
C ASP A 9 4.01 -5.35 7.71
N SER A 10 3.31 -6.30 8.35
CA SER A 10 2.63 -7.41 7.69
C SER A 10 1.18 -7.45 8.12
N PHE A 11 0.25 -7.47 7.18
CA PHE A 11 -1.18 -7.53 7.47
C PHE A 11 -1.92 -8.34 6.43
N LYS A 12 -3.08 -8.89 6.80
CA LYS A 12 -3.92 -9.65 5.86
C LYS A 12 -5.02 -8.77 5.30
N VAL A 13 -5.42 -9.05 4.06
CA VAL A 13 -6.57 -8.38 3.42
C VAL A 13 -7.85 -8.56 4.27
N MET A 14 -7.97 -9.71 4.94
CA MET A 14 -9.11 -10.02 5.81
C MET A 14 -9.19 -9.17 7.07
N ASP A 15 -8.07 -8.60 7.52
CA ASP A 15 -8.01 -7.74 8.71
C ASP A 15 -8.65 -6.38 8.44
N VAL A 16 -8.61 -5.92 7.17
CA VAL A 16 -9.22 -4.65 6.72
C VAL A 16 -10.69 -4.84 6.38
N LYS A 17 -11.01 -5.92 5.66
CA LYS A 17 -12.38 -6.23 5.25
C LYS A 17 -12.55 -7.75 5.23
N ARG A 18 -13.51 -8.26 6.00
CA ARG A 18 -13.86 -9.69 6.00
C ARG A 18 -14.45 -10.05 4.63
N LEU A 19 -13.62 -10.58 3.75
CA LEU A 19 -13.97 -11.02 2.40
C LEU A 19 -13.86 -12.55 2.32
N LYS A 20 -14.79 -13.18 1.59
CA LYS A 20 -14.78 -14.63 1.33
C LYS A 20 -14.78 -14.90 -0.19
N GLY A 21 -14.11 -15.98 -0.59
CA GLY A 21 -14.13 -16.50 -1.96
C GLY A 21 -13.76 -15.47 -3.02
N ALA A 22 -14.62 -15.30 -4.02
CA ALA A 22 -14.39 -14.42 -5.18
C ALA A 22 -14.16 -12.94 -4.84
N ASN A 23 -14.59 -12.47 -3.67
CA ASN A 23 -14.36 -11.08 -3.27
C ASN A 23 -12.92 -10.87 -2.77
N LEU A 24 -12.29 -11.89 -2.18
CA LEU A 24 -10.89 -11.83 -1.73
C LEU A 24 -9.95 -11.76 -2.95
N SER A 25 -10.14 -12.63 -3.94
CA SER A 25 -9.33 -12.63 -5.17
C SER A 25 -9.46 -11.32 -5.94
N ARG A 26 -10.66 -10.73 -5.97
CA ARG A 26 -10.88 -9.39 -6.56
C ARG A 26 -10.15 -8.28 -5.81
N ALA A 27 -10.16 -8.30 -4.47
CA ALA A 27 -9.44 -7.31 -3.67
C ALA A 27 -7.93 -7.40 -3.90
N VAL A 28 -7.38 -8.62 -3.89
CA VAL A 28 -5.96 -8.86 -4.22
C VAL A 28 -5.64 -8.40 -5.64
N GLY A 29 -6.50 -8.71 -6.61
CA GLY A 29 -6.36 -8.27 -8.00
C GLY A 29 -6.37 -6.75 -8.17
N ARG A 30 -7.12 -6.02 -7.33
CA ARG A 30 -7.11 -4.54 -7.33
C ARG A 30 -5.79 -3.97 -6.80
N ILE A 31 -5.21 -4.59 -5.77
CA ILE A 31 -3.93 -4.16 -5.19
C ILE A 31 -2.78 -4.40 -6.16
N ALA A 32 -2.73 -5.59 -6.77
CA ALA A 32 -1.75 -5.87 -7.81
C ALA A 32 -1.98 -4.96 -9.03
N GLY A 33 -3.23 -4.80 -9.45
CA GLY A 33 -3.58 -4.14 -10.70
C GLY A 33 -3.10 -4.93 -11.92
N ARG A 34 -3.32 -4.38 -13.12
CA ARG A 34 -2.90 -5.03 -14.37
C ARG A 34 -1.37 -5.07 -14.46
N GLY A 35 -0.79 -6.26 -14.30
CA GLY A 35 0.65 -6.48 -14.36
C GLY A 35 1.44 -5.85 -13.21
N GLY A 36 0.84 -5.70 -12.02
CA GLY A 36 1.53 -5.11 -10.86
C GLY A 36 1.58 -3.59 -10.84
N LYS A 37 1.03 -2.89 -11.84
CA LYS A 37 1.16 -1.43 -12.01
C LYS A 37 0.72 -0.63 -10.79
N VAL A 38 -0.37 -1.03 -10.13
CA VAL A 38 -0.90 -0.31 -8.97
C VAL A 38 0.04 -0.45 -7.78
N LYS A 39 0.47 -1.67 -7.48
CA LYS A 39 1.50 -1.96 -6.48
C LYS A 39 2.76 -1.12 -6.74
N PHE A 40 3.33 -1.17 -7.94
CA PHE A 40 4.55 -0.45 -8.28
C PHE A 40 4.40 1.07 -8.16
N ALA A 41 3.24 1.62 -8.51
CA ALA A 41 2.98 3.04 -8.37
C ALA A 41 2.96 3.48 -6.89
N ILE A 42 2.39 2.67 -6.00
CA ILE A 42 2.41 2.93 -4.55
C ILE A 42 3.81 2.79 -3.98
N GLU A 43 4.55 1.74 -4.36
CA GLU A 43 5.95 1.53 -3.97
C GLU A 43 6.82 2.75 -4.32
N ASN A 44 6.73 3.22 -5.56
CA ASN A 44 7.49 4.38 -6.04
C ASN A 44 7.08 5.68 -5.36
N ALA A 45 5.78 5.89 -5.12
CA ALA A 45 5.28 7.11 -4.49
C ALA A 45 5.63 7.20 -2.99
N THR A 46 5.81 6.06 -2.32
CA THR A 46 6.08 5.99 -0.88
C THR A 46 7.51 5.60 -0.55
N HIS A 47 8.35 5.30 -1.54
CA HIS A 47 9.69 4.71 -1.33
C HIS A 47 9.63 3.48 -0.40
N THR A 48 8.66 2.60 -0.64
CA THR A 48 8.50 1.33 0.10
C THR A 48 8.66 0.14 -0.83
N ARG A 49 8.92 -1.03 -0.26
CA ARG A 49 8.87 -2.31 -0.95
C ARG A 49 7.67 -3.11 -0.44
N ILE A 50 6.76 -3.43 -1.35
CA ILE A 50 5.54 -4.17 -1.07
C ILE A 50 5.71 -5.60 -1.58
N ILE A 51 5.32 -6.59 -0.79
CA ILE A 51 5.31 -8.00 -1.18
C ILE A 51 3.89 -8.50 -0.94
N LEU A 52 3.30 -9.10 -1.98
CA LEU A 52 1.96 -9.66 -1.91
C LEU A 52 2.09 -11.18 -2.00
N ALA A 53 1.79 -11.86 -0.90
CA ALA A 53 1.86 -13.31 -0.76
C ALA A 53 0.45 -13.84 -0.44
N ASP A 54 -0.22 -14.36 -1.46
CA ASP A 54 -1.62 -14.80 -1.44
C ASP A 54 -2.59 -13.73 -0.92
N SER A 55 -2.84 -13.73 0.39
CA SER A 55 -3.76 -12.82 1.09
C SER A 55 -3.06 -11.95 2.15
N THR A 56 -1.75 -12.10 2.27
CA THR A 56 -0.88 -11.35 3.20
C THR A 56 -0.06 -10.34 2.41
N ILE A 57 -0.01 -9.12 2.93
CA ILE A 57 0.75 -8.02 2.34
C ILE A 57 1.83 -7.63 3.34
N HIS A 58 3.07 -7.60 2.87
CA HIS A 58 4.22 -7.12 3.61
C HIS A 58 4.66 -5.79 3.01
N VAL A 59 4.92 -4.79 3.85
CA VAL A 59 5.40 -3.47 3.44
C VAL A 59 6.66 -3.18 4.22
N LEU A 60 7.73 -2.88 3.50
CA LEU A 60 9.05 -2.56 4.03
C LEU A 60 9.41 -1.12 3.67
N GLY A 61 9.86 -0.33 4.64
CA GLY A 61 10.25 1.06 4.42
C GLY A 61 10.43 1.82 5.74
N ALA A 62 10.67 3.13 5.64
CA ALA A 62 10.66 4.00 6.81
C ALA A 62 9.28 4.01 7.48
N TYR A 63 9.21 4.10 8.81
CA TYR A 63 7.97 4.07 9.59
C TYR A 63 6.82 4.93 9.00
N GLN A 64 7.11 6.20 8.67
CA GLN A 64 6.12 7.12 8.12
C GLN A 64 5.63 6.67 6.73
N ASN A 65 6.54 6.20 5.90
CA ASN A 65 6.24 5.75 4.54
C ASN A 65 5.42 4.46 4.53
N VAL A 66 5.76 3.51 5.42
CA VAL A 66 5.00 2.27 5.63
C VAL A 66 3.56 2.58 6.01
N ARG A 67 3.34 3.55 6.91
CA ARG A 67 1.99 3.98 7.30
C ARG A 67 1.19 4.53 6.12
N VAL A 68 1.79 5.42 5.32
CA VAL A 68 1.13 5.99 4.13
C VAL A 68 0.79 4.92 3.10
N ALA A 69 1.73 3.98 2.85
CA ALA A 69 1.50 2.86 1.96
C ALA A 69 0.36 1.95 2.47
N LYS A 70 0.32 1.65 3.77
CA LYS A 70 -0.79 0.87 4.38
C LYS A 70 -2.13 1.56 4.20
N ASP A 71 -2.22 2.86 4.42
CA ASP A 71 -3.48 3.60 4.25
C ASP A 71 -3.99 3.52 2.79
N ALA A 72 -3.09 3.67 1.82
CA ALA A 72 -3.41 3.52 0.40
C ALA A 72 -3.87 2.10 0.04
N LEU A 73 -3.20 1.08 0.58
CA LEU A 73 -3.59 -0.33 0.40
C LEU A 73 -4.95 -0.64 1.04
N CYS A 74 -5.20 -0.11 2.24
CA CYS A 74 -6.49 -0.22 2.93
C CYS A 74 -7.63 0.43 2.13
N ASP A 75 -7.39 1.57 1.50
CA ASP A 75 -8.36 2.22 0.60
C ASP A 75 -8.71 1.32 -0.60
N LEU A 76 -7.72 0.72 -1.23
CA LEU A 76 -7.93 -0.21 -2.35
C LEU A 76 -8.73 -1.45 -1.92
N ILE A 77 -8.43 -2.01 -0.74
CA ILE A 77 -9.17 -3.15 -0.17
C ILE A 77 -10.62 -2.79 0.15
N ARG A 78 -10.85 -1.60 0.72
CA ARG A 78 -12.20 -1.10 1.03
C ARG A 78 -13.03 -0.90 -0.24
N GLY A 79 -12.36 -0.57 -1.34
CA GLY A 79 -12.94 -0.53 -2.68
C GLY A 79 -12.84 0.83 -3.35
N SER A 80 -12.05 1.76 -2.80
CA SER A 80 -11.80 3.08 -3.36
C SER A 80 -11.22 2.98 -4.78
N PRO A 81 -11.63 3.87 -5.71
CA PRO A 81 -11.05 3.91 -7.04
C PRO A 81 -9.58 4.33 -6.99
N ALA A 82 -8.75 3.72 -7.84
CA ALA A 82 -7.31 3.95 -7.86
C ALA A 82 -6.96 5.44 -8.06
N SER A 83 -7.75 6.17 -8.86
CA SER A 83 -7.58 7.62 -9.08
C SER A 83 -7.59 8.42 -7.78
N THR A 84 -8.52 8.12 -6.87
CA THR A 84 -8.59 8.79 -5.56
C THR A 84 -7.40 8.44 -4.68
N VAL A 85 -6.94 7.20 -4.74
CA VAL A 85 -5.75 6.75 -4.00
C VAL A 85 -4.50 7.47 -4.49
N TYR A 86 -4.33 7.62 -5.81
CA TYR A 86 -3.21 8.38 -6.37
C TYR A 86 -3.23 9.86 -5.97
N THR A 87 -4.41 10.50 -5.99
CA THR A 87 -4.55 11.89 -5.52
C THR A 87 -4.15 12.02 -4.05
N ARG A 88 -4.60 11.10 -3.19
CA ARG A 88 -4.22 11.08 -1.76
C ARG A 88 -2.73 10.83 -1.56
N LEU A 89 -2.14 9.92 -2.34
CA LEU A 89 -0.71 9.64 -2.31
C LEU A 89 0.10 10.88 -2.70
N SER A 90 -0.29 11.61 -3.76
CA SER A 90 0.38 12.85 -4.16
C SER A 90 0.28 13.95 -3.09
N GLN A 91 -0.88 14.12 -2.46
CA GLN A 91 -1.08 15.08 -1.36
C GLN A 91 -0.26 14.70 -0.10
N THR A 92 -0.06 13.41 0.13
CA THR A 92 0.66 12.93 1.31
C THR A 92 2.17 12.93 1.05
N ALA A 93 2.61 12.50 -0.13
CA ALA A 93 4.01 12.54 -0.56
C ALA A 93 4.55 13.97 -0.61
N SER A 94 3.77 14.94 -1.12
CA SER A 94 4.16 16.37 -1.06
C SER A 94 4.35 16.88 0.37
N ARG A 95 3.55 16.41 1.33
CA ARG A 95 3.71 16.75 2.77
C ARG A 95 4.89 16.05 3.44
N VAL A 96 5.18 14.80 3.06
CA VAL A 96 6.32 14.05 3.60
C VAL A 96 7.63 14.63 3.07
N ASN A 97 7.67 15.04 1.80
CA ASN A 97 8.86 15.65 1.19
C ASN A 97 9.08 17.11 1.64
N ALA A 98 8.02 17.86 1.96
CA ALA A 98 8.14 19.24 2.46
C ALA A 98 8.66 19.35 3.91
N ARG A 99 8.85 18.22 4.60
CA ARG A 99 9.34 18.17 5.99
C ARG A 99 10.83 17.86 6.10
N PHE A 100 11.54 17.78 4.97
CA PHE A 100 12.98 17.59 4.85
C PHE A 100 13.61 18.72 4.06
#